data_AF-A0A962JRF7-F1
#
_entry.id   AF-A0A962JRF7-F1
#
_cell.length_a   1.000
_cell.length_b   1.000
_cell.length_c   1.000
_cell.angle_alpha   90.00
_cell.angle_beta   90.00
_cell.angle_gamma   90.00
#
_symmetry.space_group_name_H-M   'P 1'
#
loop_
_entity.id
_entity.type
_entity.pdbx_description
1 polymer ?
#
loop_
_entity_poly.entity_id
_entity_poly.type
_entity_poly.pdbx_seq_one_letter_code
_entity_poly.pdbx_strand_id
1 'polypeptide(L)'
;AIKASLKGRLLAWDPVRQQVKWQVEHANIWNGGVVSTATNLVFQGNGAGYLNAYSADQGNKLWSFFAQTGIMAAPISYAVDGEQYIAVAAGWGGGVPLIIGGMLTEAANQNVSRLLVFKLGGKEQLPPLKVQHKELNPPAMTASPETVQQGKALYHKYCGACHGNSVISGGILPDLRYTQMHTVWNQIVLEGLLSDRGMVSFRQVLDKQDAAAIQAYVIERAHRDKVNLKTMQ
;
A
#
# COMPACT_ATOMS: atom_id res chain seq x y z
N ALA A 1 1.33 16.86 -10.90
CA ALA A 1 -0.11 17.15 -10.98
C ALA A 1 -0.96 16.03 -10.37
N ILE A 2 -0.98 14.81 -10.93
CA ILE A 2 -1.87 13.71 -10.48
C ILE A 2 -1.63 13.27 -9.02
N LYS A 3 -0.38 13.03 -8.59
CA LYS A 3 -0.06 12.68 -7.19
C LYS A 3 -0.55 13.73 -6.17
N ALA A 4 -0.48 15.01 -6.52
CA ALA A 4 -0.94 16.11 -5.68
C ALA A 4 -2.49 16.23 -5.61
N SER A 5 -3.20 15.60 -6.55
CA SER A 5 -4.68 15.57 -6.59
C SER A 5 -5.30 14.42 -5.80
N LEU A 6 -4.52 13.39 -5.42
CA LEU A 6 -4.99 12.22 -4.67
C LEU A 6 -4.98 12.49 -3.15
N LYS A 7 -5.80 13.44 -2.72
CA LYS A 7 -5.99 13.76 -1.30
C LYS A 7 -7.21 13.05 -0.72
N GLY A 8 -7.08 12.55 0.51
CA GLY A 8 -8.22 12.08 1.31
C GLY A 8 -8.65 13.16 2.30
N ARG A 9 -9.87 13.03 2.83
CA ARG A 9 -10.38 13.90 3.89
C ARG A 9 -11.17 13.09 4.91
N LEU A 10 -11.07 13.45 6.18
CA LEU A 10 -12.07 13.09 7.19
C LEU A 10 -13.15 14.16 7.16
N LEU A 11 -14.40 13.77 6.89
CA LEU A 11 -15.54 14.68 6.82
C LEU A 11 -16.49 14.41 7.98
N ALA A 12 -16.76 15.44 8.79
CA ALA A 12 -17.94 15.44 9.63
C ALA A 12 -19.11 16.01 8.84
N TRP A 13 -19.95 15.11 8.36
CA TRP A 13 -21.15 15.46 7.61
C TRP A 13 -22.34 15.61 8.55
N ASP A 14 -23.04 16.73 8.47
CA ASP A 14 -24.36 16.90 9.10
C ASP A 14 -25.42 16.35 8.12
N PRO A 15 -26.04 15.19 8.40
CA PRO A 15 -27.01 14.60 7.48
C PRO A 15 -28.34 15.35 7.43
N VAL A 16 -28.68 16.13 8.46
CA VAL A 16 -29.91 16.92 8.52
C VAL A 16 -29.76 18.18 7.68
N ARG A 17 -28.65 18.89 7.84
CA ARG A 17 -28.34 20.10 7.06
C ARG A 17 -27.70 19.80 5.70
N GLN A 18 -27.30 18.56 5.46
CA GLN A 18 -26.60 18.11 4.25
C GLN A 18 -25.36 18.96 3.93
N GLN A 19 -24.54 19.20 4.95
CA GLN A 19 -23.33 20.03 4.80
C GLN A 19 -22.16 19.49 5.61
N VAL A 20 -20.95 19.81 5.18
CA VAL A 20 -19.73 19.55 5.96
C VAL A 20 -19.70 20.51 7.15
N LYS A 21 -19.71 19.97 8.37
CA LYS A 21 -19.54 20.75 9.61
C LYS A 21 -18.08 21.13 9.82
N TRP A 22 -17.19 20.17 9.60
CA TRP A 22 -15.74 20.36 9.60
C TRP A 22 -15.07 19.26 8.77
N GLN A 23 -13.82 19.50 8.37
CA GLN A 23 -13.02 18.52 7.64
C GLN A 23 -11.55 18.57 8.05
N VAL A 24 -10.88 17.42 7.95
CA VAL A 24 -9.42 17.32 8.10
C VAL A 24 -8.84 16.77 6.79
N GLU A 25 -7.89 17.49 6.18
CA GLU A 25 -7.18 17.00 5.00
C GLU A 25 -6.13 15.94 5.38
N HIS A 26 -6.05 14.89 4.56
CA HIS A 26 -5.02 13.86 4.63
C HIS A 26 -4.11 13.93 3.41
N ALA A 27 -2.85 13.56 3.61
CA ALA A 27 -1.84 13.56 2.55
C ALA A 27 -2.13 12.55 1.41
N ASN A 28 -2.94 11.52 1.67
CA ASN A 28 -3.32 10.50 0.69
C ASN A 28 -4.80 10.15 0.78
N ILE A 29 -5.31 9.54 -0.29
CA ILE A 29 -6.53 8.73 -0.27
C ILE A 29 -6.33 7.43 0.53
N TRP A 30 -7.40 6.62 0.64
CA TRP A 30 -7.35 5.28 1.24
C TRP A 30 -7.01 5.27 2.74
N ASN A 31 -7.54 6.26 3.46
CA ASN A 31 -7.47 6.32 4.93
C ASN A 31 -8.48 5.35 5.56
N GLY A 32 -8.29 5.04 6.83
CA GLY A 32 -9.11 4.09 7.52
C GLY A 32 -10.48 4.58 7.95
N GLY A 33 -11.29 3.60 8.37
CA GLY A 33 -12.57 3.85 9.01
C GLY A 33 -12.42 4.62 10.32
N VAL A 34 -13.57 4.98 10.90
CA VAL A 34 -13.64 5.81 12.09
C VAL A 34 -14.46 5.14 13.19
N VAL A 35 -14.18 5.51 14.44
CA VAL A 35 -15.08 5.26 15.57
C VAL A 35 -15.27 6.55 16.36
N SER A 36 -16.52 6.85 16.70
CA SER A 36 -16.89 7.99 17.55
C SER A 36 -17.23 7.49 18.95
N THR A 37 -16.90 8.28 19.97
CA THR A 37 -17.23 7.97 21.37
C THR A 37 -18.20 9.00 21.95
N ALA A 38 -18.88 8.64 23.03
CA ALA A 38 -19.76 9.57 23.77
C ALA A 38 -18.98 10.74 24.43
N THR A 39 -17.65 10.65 24.51
CA THR A 39 -16.76 11.63 25.17
C THR A 39 -16.18 12.66 24.20
N ASN A 40 -16.91 12.99 23.13
CA ASN A 40 -16.52 13.97 22.11
C ASN A 40 -15.21 13.61 21.38
N LEU A 41 -14.94 12.32 21.13
CA LEU A 41 -13.78 11.87 20.36
C LEU A 41 -14.18 11.12 19.09
N VAL A 42 -13.38 11.31 18.04
CA VAL A 42 -13.36 10.47 16.84
C VAL A 42 -11.94 9.94 16.64
N PHE A 43 -11.79 8.62 16.52
CA PHE A 43 -10.51 7.99 16.21
C PHE A 43 -10.48 7.58 14.74
N GLN A 44 -9.34 7.83 14.07
CA GLN A 44 -9.13 7.43 12.69
C GLN A 44 -7.67 7.02 12.43
N GLY A 45 -7.50 5.86 11.81
CA GLY A 45 -6.24 5.46 11.17
C GLY A 45 -6.08 6.07 9.78
N ASN A 46 -4.86 6.44 9.36
CA ASN A 46 -4.64 7.03 8.03
C ASN A 46 -3.56 6.30 7.21
N GLY A 47 -3.52 6.59 5.90
CA GLY A 47 -2.54 5.98 4.98
C GLY A 47 -1.10 6.47 5.19
N ALA A 48 -0.91 7.52 5.98
CA ALA A 48 0.43 7.97 6.43
C ALA A 48 0.94 7.19 7.66
N GLY A 49 0.14 6.23 8.15
CA GLY A 49 0.51 5.32 9.23
C GLY A 49 0.28 5.87 10.63
N TYR A 50 -0.66 6.80 10.79
CA TYR A 50 -1.03 7.34 12.10
C TYR A 50 -2.42 6.89 12.52
N LEU A 51 -2.56 6.51 13.79
CA LEU A 51 -3.83 6.56 14.49
C LEU A 51 -3.95 7.93 15.15
N ASN A 52 -5.01 8.66 14.84
CA ASN A 52 -5.27 10.00 15.37
C ASN A 52 -6.56 9.99 16.19
N ALA A 53 -6.64 10.85 17.20
CA ALA A 53 -7.88 11.21 17.88
C ALA A 53 -8.19 12.68 17.61
N TYR A 54 -9.44 12.96 17.26
CA TYR A 54 -9.96 14.29 16.99
C TYR A 54 -11.13 14.61 17.92
N SER A 55 -11.35 15.89 18.22
CA SER A 55 -12.61 16.30 18.84
C SER A 55 -13.77 16.09 17.84
N ALA A 56 -14.87 15.47 18.28
CA ALA A 56 -15.97 15.12 17.39
C ALA A 56 -16.76 16.36 16.90
N ASP A 57 -16.76 17.42 17.69
CA ASP A 57 -17.49 18.65 17.44
C ASP A 57 -16.81 19.60 16.45
N GLN A 58 -15.47 19.67 16.48
CA GLN A 58 -14.65 20.68 15.76
C GLN A 58 -13.58 20.06 14.85
N GLY A 59 -13.26 18.78 15.00
CA GLY A 59 -12.22 18.13 14.20
C GLY A 59 -10.79 18.50 14.62
N ASN A 60 -10.61 19.07 15.82
CA ASN A 60 -9.28 19.41 16.34
C ASN A 60 -8.51 18.13 16.63
N LYS A 61 -7.29 17.99 16.13
CA LYS A 61 -6.43 16.84 16.45
C LYS A 61 -5.94 16.96 17.90
N LEU A 62 -6.30 16.00 18.74
CA LEU A 62 -5.98 15.98 20.16
C LEU A 62 -4.83 15.02 20.49
N TRP A 63 -4.68 13.96 19.68
CA TRP A 63 -3.66 12.95 19.88
C TRP A 63 -3.29 12.26 18.56
N SER A 64 -2.06 11.77 18.46
CA SER A 64 -1.55 11.06 17.29
C SER A 64 -0.49 10.05 17.70
N PHE A 65 -0.49 8.89 17.05
CA PHE A 65 0.49 7.83 17.24
C PHE A 65 0.91 7.22 15.91
N PHE A 66 2.22 7.10 15.69
CA PHE A 66 2.77 6.48 14.49
C PHE A 66 2.79 4.95 14.62
N ALA A 67 1.91 4.28 13.88
CA ALA A 67 1.69 2.84 13.89
C ALA A 67 2.69 2.04 13.05
N GLN A 68 3.69 2.71 12.45
CA GLN A 68 4.71 2.11 11.58
C GLN A 68 4.19 1.51 10.26
N THR A 69 2.88 1.57 10.00
CA THR A 69 2.25 1.15 8.75
C THR A 69 0.90 1.86 8.58
N GLY A 70 0.44 1.99 7.33
CA GLY A 70 -0.89 2.54 7.02
C GLY A 70 -2.02 1.77 7.71
N ILE A 71 -3.07 2.49 8.11
CA ILE A 71 -4.22 1.91 8.80
C ILE A 71 -5.48 2.18 7.99
N MET A 72 -6.16 1.10 7.58
CA MET A 72 -7.42 1.17 6.83
C MET A 72 -8.62 0.66 7.62
N ALA A 73 -8.39 -0.26 8.56
CA ALA A 73 -9.44 -0.78 9.40
C ALA A 73 -10.03 0.34 10.26
N ALA A 74 -11.33 0.27 10.53
CA ALA A 74 -11.94 1.10 11.56
C ALA A 74 -11.38 0.69 12.93
N PRO A 75 -10.98 1.64 13.79
CA PRO A 75 -10.71 1.33 15.19
C PRO A 75 -12.00 0.90 15.89
N ILE A 76 -11.87 0.18 17.01
CA ILE A 76 -12.96 -0.17 17.91
C ILE A 76 -12.67 0.36 19.31
N SER A 77 -13.72 0.57 20.11
CA SER A 77 -13.60 0.85 21.53
C SER A 77 -14.32 -0.22 22.34
N TYR A 78 -13.72 -0.65 23.45
CA TYR A 78 -14.29 -1.60 24.39
C TYR A 78 -13.76 -1.34 25.80
N ALA A 79 -14.29 -2.04 26.80
CA ALA A 79 -13.80 -1.96 28.17
C ALA A 79 -13.55 -3.36 28.74
N VAL A 80 -12.54 -3.48 29.61
CA VAL A 80 -12.22 -4.68 30.39
C VAL A 80 -12.01 -4.22 31.83
N ASP A 81 -12.74 -4.83 32.77
CA ASP A 81 -12.68 -4.49 34.20
C ASP A 81 -12.83 -2.99 34.51
N GLY A 82 -13.71 -2.32 33.75
CA GLY A 82 -13.98 -0.88 33.88
C GLY A 82 -12.94 0.04 33.23
N GLU A 83 -11.86 -0.49 32.65
CA GLU A 83 -10.86 0.29 31.93
C GLU A 83 -11.14 0.29 30.43
N GLN A 84 -11.14 1.48 29.80
CA GLN A 84 -11.42 1.64 28.37
C GLN A 84 -10.18 1.38 27.52
N TYR A 85 -10.40 0.69 26.40
CA TYR A 85 -9.42 0.40 25.37
C TYR A 85 -9.89 0.89 24.00
N ILE A 86 -8.93 1.30 23.17
CA ILE A 86 -9.08 1.51 21.73
C ILE A 86 -8.21 0.49 21.02
N ALA A 87 -8.78 -0.33 20.14
CA ALA A 87 -8.00 -1.27 19.34
C ALA A 87 -8.14 -0.97 17.85
N VAL A 88 -7.08 -1.23 17.09
CA VAL A 88 -7.11 -1.13 15.64
C VAL A 88 -6.21 -2.19 15.01
N ALA A 89 -6.71 -2.84 13.96
CA ALA A 89 -5.89 -3.69 13.10
C ALA A 89 -5.07 -2.78 12.16
N ALA A 90 -3.81 -2.54 12.51
CA ALA A 90 -2.88 -1.80 11.68
C ALA A 90 -2.31 -2.72 10.60
N GLY A 91 -2.39 -2.29 9.34
CA GLY A 91 -1.95 -3.07 8.19
C GLY A 91 -2.37 -2.36 6.91
N TRP A 92 -1.40 -2.12 6.04
CA TRP A 92 -1.61 -1.49 4.75
C TRP A 92 -1.96 -2.53 3.68
N GLY A 93 -2.97 -2.26 2.85
CA GLY A 93 -3.61 -3.30 2.03
C GLY A 93 -4.73 -2.79 1.12
N GLY A 94 -5.54 -3.72 0.60
CA GLY A 94 -6.71 -3.40 -0.23
C GLY A 94 -6.38 -3.07 -1.69
N GLY A 95 -7.43 -2.84 -2.49
CA GLY A 95 -7.30 -2.72 -3.96
C GLY A 95 -6.48 -1.51 -4.44
N VAL A 96 -6.68 -0.33 -3.85
CA VAL A 96 -5.98 0.89 -4.30
C VAL A 96 -4.45 0.76 -4.15
N PRO A 97 -3.91 0.33 -2.99
CA PRO A 97 -2.48 0.24 -2.86
C PRO A 97 -1.85 -0.91 -3.66
N LEU A 98 -2.60 -1.96 -4.02
CA LEU A 98 -2.13 -2.98 -4.96
C LEU A 98 -1.90 -2.40 -6.37
N ILE A 99 -2.82 -1.56 -6.84
CA ILE A 99 -2.81 -1.06 -8.23
C ILE A 99 -1.94 0.19 -8.38
N ILE A 100 -2.12 1.18 -7.49
CA ILE A 100 -1.47 2.50 -7.61
C ILE A 100 -0.63 2.87 -6.38
N GLY A 101 -0.34 1.92 -5.49
CA GLY A 101 0.36 2.23 -4.24
C GLY A 101 1.74 2.88 -4.44
N GLY A 102 2.46 2.51 -5.50
CA GLY A 102 3.74 3.14 -5.87
C GLY A 102 3.63 4.63 -6.24
N MET A 103 2.42 5.15 -6.45
CA MET A 103 2.15 6.57 -6.70
C MET A 103 1.72 7.33 -5.43
N LEU A 104 1.43 6.63 -4.33
CA LEU A 104 1.09 7.22 -3.03
C LEU A 104 2.38 7.63 -2.26
N THR A 105 2.26 8.13 -1.02
CA THR A 105 3.45 8.52 -0.21
C THR A 105 4.26 7.33 0.29
N GLU A 106 5.55 7.54 0.55
CA GLU A 106 6.50 6.54 1.05
C GLU A 106 6.12 5.87 2.38
N ALA A 107 5.30 6.51 3.22
CA ALA A 107 4.76 5.90 4.43
C ALA A 107 3.94 4.61 4.16
N ALA A 108 3.54 4.39 2.91
CA ALA A 108 2.82 3.21 2.43
C ALA A 108 3.75 2.05 1.97
N ASN A 109 5.07 2.22 1.98
CA ASN A 109 5.99 1.30 1.29
C ASN A 109 6.37 0.03 2.09
N GLN A 110 5.80 -0.17 3.27
CA GLN A 110 5.93 -1.42 4.01
C GLN A 110 4.66 -1.71 4.82
N ASN A 111 4.10 -2.90 4.62
CA ASN A 111 3.05 -3.40 5.49
C ASN A 111 3.68 -4.06 6.73
N VAL A 112 3.29 -3.62 7.92
CA VAL A 112 3.69 -4.22 9.20
C VAL A 112 2.44 -4.53 10.02
N SER A 113 1.85 -5.69 9.76
CA SER A 113 0.56 -6.08 10.36
C SER A 113 0.65 -6.27 11.87
N ARG A 114 -0.17 -5.54 12.63
CA ARG A 114 -0.30 -5.65 14.10
C ARG A 114 -1.71 -5.36 14.57
N LEU A 115 -2.12 -6.00 15.65
CA LEU A 115 -3.20 -5.48 16.49
C LEU A 115 -2.60 -4.48 17.47
N LEU A 116 -2.98 -3.21 17.35
CA LEU A 116 -2.55 -2.15 18.26
C LEU A 116 -3.69 -1.87 19.24
N VAL A 117 -3.39 -1.87 20.53
CA VAL A 117 -4.35 -1.63 21.61
C VAL A 117 -3.82 -0.52 22.50
N PHE A 118 -4.65 0.49 22.74
CA PHE A 118 -4.33 1.70 23.48
C PHE A 118 -5.25 1.83 24.68
N LYS A 119 -4.70 2.33 25.79
CA LYS A 119 -5.41 2.74 26.99
C LYS A 119 -4.72 3.96 27.61
N LEU A 120 -5.41 4.66 28.52
CA LEU A 120 -4.78 5.75 29.26
C LEU A 120 -3.60 5.24 30.10
N GLY A 121 -2.49 5.97 30.08
CA GLY A 121 -1.28 5.60 30.83
C GLY A 121 -0.48 4.42 30.27
N GLY A 122 -0.84 3.87 29.10
CA GLY A 122 -0.03 2.84 28.43
C GLY A 122 1.37 3.34 28.08
N LYS A 123 2.40 2.52 28.32
CA LYS A 123 3.83 2.88 28.15
C LYS A 123 4.59 1.99 27.16
N GLU A 124 3.91 1.01 26.57
CA GLU A 124 4.52 0.09 25.60
C GLU A 124 4.98 0.83 24.35
N GLN A 125 6.09 0.35 23.77
CA GLN A 125 6.67 0.91 22.56
C GLN A 125 6.69 -0.14 21.46
N LEU A 126 6.51 0.31 20.21
CA LEU A 126 6.67 -0.57 19.06
C LEU A 126 8.15 -0.96 18.91
N PRO A 127 8.44 -2.21 18.50
CA PRO A 127 9.80 -2.57 18.17
C PRO A 127 10.31 -1.74 16.98
N PRO A 128 11.63 -1.56 16.83
CA PRO A 128 12.20 -0.80 15.72
C PRO A 128 11.74 -1.30 14.35
N LEU A 129 11.53 -0.36 13.43
CA LEU A 129 11.23 -0.68 12.02
C LEU A 129 12.44 -1.33 11.35
N LYS A 130 12.23 -2.50 10.74
CA LYS A 130 13.24 -3.15 9.91
C LYS A 130 13.15 -2.58 8.49
N VAL A 131 14.01 -1.62 8.18
CA VAL A 131 14.16 -1.07 6.83
C VAL A 131 14.88 -2.10 5.96
N GLN A 132 14.26 -2.48 4.84
CA GLN A 132 14.89 -3.33 3.83
C GLN A 132 15.43 -2.48 2.70
N HIS A 133 16.75 -2.51 2.51
CA HIS A 133 17.38 -1.92 1.33
C HIS A 133 17.33 -2.95 0.20
N LYS A 134 16.60 -2.63 -0.87
CA LYS A 134 16.56 -3.45 -2.09
C LYS A 134 17.38 -2.76 -3.18
N GLU A 135 18.22 -3.53 -3.85
CA GLU A 135 19.01 -3.04 -4.98
C GLU A 135 18.33 -3.41 -6.31
N LEU A 136 18.27 -2.45 -7.24
CA LEU A 136 17.88 -2.75 -8.62
C LEU A 136 19.07 -3.39 -9.34
N ASN A 137 19.00 -4.70 -9.53
CA ASN A 137 19.98 -5.46 -10.29
C ASN A 137 19.32 -6.31 -11.39
N PRO A 138 18.77 -5.68 -12.44
CA PRO A 138 18.18 -6.41 -13.56
C PRO A 138 19.24 -7.05 -14.45
N PRO A 139 18.95 -8.21 -15.08
CA PRO A 139 19.81 -8.81 -16.10
C PRO A 139 19.93 -7.92 -17.33
N ALA A 140 20.88 -8.22 -18.21
CA ALA A 140 21.06 -7.48 -19.46
C ALA A 140 19.77 -7.47 -20.30
N MET A 141 19.46 -6.31 -20.90
CA MET A 141 18.34 -6.21 -21.84
C MET A 141 18.75 -6.81 -23.19
N THR A 142 18.02 -7.82 -23.65
CA THR A 142 18.26 -8.49 -24.94
C THR A 142 17.07 -8.45 -25.89
N ALA A 143 15.89 -8.02 -25.41
CA ALA A 143 14.66 -8.00 -26.18
C ALA A 143 14.54 -6.75 -27.07
N SER A 144 13.80 -6.88 -28.17
CA SER A 144 13.51 -5.74 -29.05
C SER A 144 12.49 -4.78 -28.41
N PRO A 145 12.45 -3.50 -28.85
CA PRO A 145 11.44 -2.54 -28.40
C PRO A 145 9.99 -3.02 -28.61
N GLU A 146 9.72 -3.73 -29.70
CA GLU A 146 8.40 -4.29 -30.02
C GLU A 146 8.00 -5.37 -29.01
N THR A 147 8.94 -6.24 -28.65
CA THR A 147 8.75 -7.28 -27.63
C THR A 147 8.44 -6.65 -26.27
N VAL A 148 9.17 -5.59 -25.90
CA VAL A 148 8.93 -4.84 -24.66
C VAL A 148 7.53 -4.21 -24.67
N GLN A 149 7.11 -3.65 -25.80
CA GLN A 149 5.80 -3.00 -25.93
C GLN A 149 4.64 -4.03 -25.85
N GLN A 150 4.80 -5.21 -26.45
CA GLN A 150 3.85 -6.32 -26.26
C GLN A 150 3.79 -6.75 -24.79
N GLY A 151 4.96 -6.95 -24.18
CA GLY A 151 5.09 -7.30 -22.76
C GLY A 151 4.42 -6.31 -21.83
N LYS A 152 4.54 -5.01 -22.14
CA LYS A 152 3.85 -3.94 -21.42
C LYS A 152 2.34 -4.11 -21.49
N ALA A 153 1.77 -4.35 -22.67
CA ALA A 153 0.32 -4.52 -22.81
C ALA A 153 -0.19 -5.73 -22.01
N LEU A 154 0.50 -6.87 -22.10
CA LEU A 154 0.18 -8.09 -21.37
C LEU A 154 0.32 -7.90 -19.85
N TYR A 155 1.39 -7.23 -19.41
CA TYR A 155 1.60 -6.91 -17.99
C TYR A 155 0.43 -6.12 -17.41
N HIS A 156 -0.03 -5.07 -18.09
CA HIS A 156 -1.15 -4.26 -17.60
C HIS A 156 -2.46 -5.06 -17.56
N LYS A 157 -2.63 -6.01 -18.48
CA LYS A 157 -3.81 -6.88 -18.53
C LYS A 157 -3.84 -7.91 -17.39
N TYR A 158 -2.70 -8.53 -17.07
CA TYR A 158 -2.67 -9.72 -16.21
C TYR A 158 -1.95 -9.55 -14.87
N CYS A 159 -1.00 -8.62 -14.78
CA CYS A 159 -0.08 -8.53 -13.63
C CYS A 159 -0.27 -7.24 -12.82
N GLY A 160 -0.61 -6.13 -13.48
CA GLY A 160 -0.63 -4.80 -12.88
C GLY A 160 -1.61 -4.63 -11.72
N ALA A 161 -2.66 -5.44 -11.65
CA ALA A 161 -3.61 -5.42 -10.55
C ALA A 161 -3.00 -5.86 -9.20
N CYS A 162 -1.94 -6.67 -9.24
CA CYS A 162 -1.26 -7.20 -8.05
C CYS A 162 0.14 -6.59 -7.86
N HIS A 163 0.91 -6.48 -8.95
CA HIS A 163 2.29 -6.02 -8.91
C HIS A 163 2.45 -4.51 -9.16
N GLY A 164 1.33 -3.79 -9.22
CA GLY A 164 1.27 -2.35 -9.38
C GLY A 164 1.36 -1.88 -10.83
N ASN A 165 0.83 -0.69 -11.06
CA ASN A 165 0.81 -0.06 -12.37
C ASN A 165 2.24 0.25 -12.84
N SER A 166 2.52 -0.01 -14.13
CA SER A 166 3.86 0.16 -14.70
C SER A 166 4.98 -0.55 -13.92
N VAL A 167 4.69 -1.70 -13.30
CA VAL A 167 5.61 -2.50 -12.47
C VAL A 167 6.08 -1.80 -11.20
N ILE A 168 5.39 -0.75 -10.75
CA ILE A 168 5.71 -0.05 -9.50
C ILE A 168 4.76 -0.55 -8.42
N SER A 169 5.22 -1.50 -7.61
CA SER A 169 4.41 -2.07 -6.52
C SER A 169 4.15 -1.03 -5.43
N GLY A 170 3.00 -1.15 -4.77
CA GLY A 170 2.67 -0.40 -3.56
C GLY A 170 3.26 -0.96 -2.27
N GLY A 171 4.20 -1.90 -2.33
CA GLY A 171 4.89 -2.45 -1.17
C GLY A 171 4.13 -3.54 -0.40
N ILE A 172 2.93 -3.93 -0.86
CA ILE A 172 2.14 -5.05 -0.29
C ILE A 172 2.57 -6.37 -0.91
N LEU A 173 2.66 -6.42 -2.24
CA LEU A 173 3.13 -7.57 -2.99
C LEU A 173 4.53 -7.30 -3.59
N PRO A 174 5.27 -8.35 -4.00
CA PRO A 174 6.60 -8.17 -4.55
C PRO A 174 6.64 -7.17 -5.70
N ASP A 175 7.59 -6.23 -5.62
CA ASP A 175 7.93 -5.34 -6.73
C ASP A 175 8.80 -6.10 -7.73
N LEU A 176 8.27 -6.38 -8.92
CA LEU A 176 8.95 -7.23 -9.89
C LEU A 176 10.22 -6.58 -10.45
N ARG A 177 10.40 -5.26 -10.34
CA ARG A 177 11.63 -4.58 -10.79
C ARG A 177 12.86 -5.03 -9.97
N TYR A 178 12.63 -5.51 -8.75
CA TYR A 178 13.67 -5.97 -7.82
C TYR A 178 13.82 -7.50 -7.79
N THR A 179 13.11 -8.24 -8.65
CA THR A 179 13.17 -9.71 -8.65
C THR A 179 14.56 -10.21 -9.03
N GLN A 180 14.98 -11.30 -8.39
CA GLN A 180 16.16 -12.09 -8.79
C GLN A 180 15.77 -13.42 -9.42
N MET A 181 14.45 -13.70 -9.54
CA MET A 181 13.91 -14.98 -9.97
C MET A 181 13.77 -15.07 -11.51
N HIS A 182 14.65 -14.41 -12.26
CA HIS A 182 14.55 -14.35 -13.72
C HIS A 182 14.72 -15.72 -14.39
N THR A 183 15.55 -16.59 -13.83
CA THR A 183 15.83 -17.92 -14.41
C THR A 183 14.67 -18.91 -14.28
N VAL A 184 13.79 -18.70 -13.30
CA VAL A 184 12.62 -19.56 -13.02
C VAL A 184 11.30 -18.88 -13.42
N TRP A 185 11.35 -17.83 -14.24
CA TRP A 185 10.20 -17.00 -14.57
C TRP A 185 9.00 -17.79 -15.12
N ASN A 186 9.24 -18.71 -16.07
CA ASN A 186 8.19 -19.55 -16.64
C ASN A 186 7.58 -20.49 -15.59
N GLN A 187 8.39 -21.01 -14.67
CA GLN A 187 7.89 -21.88 -13.60
C GLN A 187 6.92 -21.10 -12.69
N ILE A 188 7.21 -19.82 -12.43
CA ILE A 188 6.34 -18.95 -11.65
C ILE A 188 5.07 -18.60 -12.43
N VAL A 189 5.20 -18.04 -13.63
CA VAL A 189 4.09 -17.43 -14.39
C VAL A 189 3.19 -18.49 -15.03
N LEU A 190 3.75 -19.60 -15.50
CA LEU A 190 3.03 -20.61 -16.28
C LEU A 190 2.85 -21.92 -15.51
N GLU A 191 3.78 -22.31 -14.65
CA GLU A 191 3.75 -23.63 -14.00
C GLU A 191 3.24 -23.58 -12.55
N GLY A 192 3.02 -22.38 -12.00
CA GLY A 192 2.43 -22.21 -10.67
C GLY A 192 3.40 -22.47 -9.52
N LEU A 193 4.71 -22.26 -9.71
CA LEU A 193 5.74 -22.48 -8.68
C LEU A 193 5.46 -21.76 -7.35
N LEU A 194 4.69 -20.66 -7.38
CA LEU A 194 4.34 -19.85 -6.20
C LEU A 194 2.82 -19.82 -5.93
N SER A 195 2.06 -20.79 -6.44
CA SER A 195 0.60 -20.83 -6.28
C SER A 195 0.14 -21.07 -4.84
N ASP A 196 0.95 -21.75 -4.02
CA ASP A 196 0.74 -21.89 -2.57
C ASP A 196 0.79 -20.54 -1.82
N ARG A 197 1.41 -19.52 -2.44
CA ARG A 197 1.51 -18.14 -1.93
C ARG A 197 0.58 -17.16 -2.64
N GLY A 198 -0.36 -17.68 -3.43
CA GLY A 198 -1.36 -16.87 -4.14
C GLY A 198 -0.91 -16.31 -5.50
N MET A 199 0.30 -16.64 -5.99
CA MET A 199 0.70 -16.33 -7.37
C MET A 199 0.18 -17.40 -8.32
N VAL A 200 -0.94 -17.10 -8.97
CA VAL A 200 -1.63 -18.02 -9.86
C VAL A 200 -0.83 -18.33 -11.14
N SER A 201 -1.05 -19.51 -11.70
CA SER A 201 -0.59 -19.83 -13.06
C SER A 201 -1.47 -19.12 -14.10
N PHE A 202 -0.83 -18.59 -15.13
CA PHE A 202 -1.48 -17.96 -16.27
C PHE A 202 -1.44 -18.83 -17.54
N ARG A 203 -1.05 -20.11 -17.45
CA ARG A 203 -0.89 -21.00 -18.62
C ARG A 203 -2.15 -21.16 -19.48
N GLN A 204 -3.33 -20.88 -18.94
CA GLN A 204 -4.58 -20.92 -19.71
C GLN A 204 -4.75 -19.73 -20.66
N VAL A 205 -4.01 -18.63 -20.45
CA VAL A 205 -4.18 -17.35 -21.17
C VAL A 205 -2.88 -16.71 -21.66
N LEU A 206 -1.73 -17.28 -21.30
CA LEU A 206 -0.38 -16.87 -21.72
C LEU A 206 0.42 -18.09 -22.14
N ASP A 207 1.24 -17.93 -23.17
CA ASP A 207 2.27 -18.90 -23.55
C ASP A 207 3.69 -18.47 -23.11
N LYS A 208 4.71 -19.21 -23.58
CA LYS A 208 6.12 -18.92 -23.26
C LYS A 208 6.62 -17.61 -23.89
N GLN A 209 6.13 -17.25 -25.07
CA GLN A 209 6.53 -16.01 -25.74
C GLN A 209 5.92 -14.81 -25.02
N ASP A 210 4.64 -14.91 -24.63
CA ASP A 210 3.96 -13.91 -23.82
C ASP A 210 4.66 -13.71 -22.47
N ALA A 211 4.97 -14.80 -21.76
CA ALA A 211 5.67 -14.74 -20.48
C ALA A 211 7.05 -14.08 -20.63
N ALA A 212 7.80 -14.42 -21.69
CA ALA A 212 9.10 -13.79 -21.99
C ALA A 212 8.95 -12.29 -22.33
N ALA A 213 7.92 -11.90 -23.07
CA ALA A 213 7.63 -10.50 -23.37
C ALA A 213 7.33 -9.70 -22.09
N ILE A 214 6.50 -10.23 -21.19
CA ILE A 214 6.23 -9.61 -19.87
C ILE A 214 7.55 -9.48 -19.08
N GLN A 215 8.38 -10.52 -19.07
CA GLN A 215 9.68 -10.48 -18.40
C GLN A 215 10.59 -9.37 -18.97
N ALA A 216 10.64 -9.24 -20.29
CA ALA A 216 11.38 -8.19 -20.96
C ALA A 216 10.91 -6.79 -20.54
N TYR A 217 9.59 -6.58 -20.44
CA TYR A 217 9.05 -5.32 -19.94
C TYR A 217 9.44 -5.03 -18.48
N VAL A 218 9.40 -6.03 -17.60
CA VAL A 218 9.85 -5.90 -16.20
C VAL A 218 11.33 -5.52 -16.13
N ILE A 219 12.19 -6.17 -16.92
CA ILE A 219 13.63 -5.88 -17.00
C ILE A 219 13.85 -4.46 -17.52
N GLU A 220 13.10 -4.02 -18.55
CA GLU A 220 13.20 -2.67 -19.11
C GLU A 220 12.89 -1.63 -18.05
N ARG A 221 11.78 -1.84 -17.33
CA ARG A 221 11.35 -0.93 -16.29
C ARG A 221 12.40 -0.80 -15.18
N ALA A 222 13.00 -1.91 -14.78
CA ALA A 222 14.05 -1.94 -13.76
C ALA A 222 15.31 -1.19 -14.20
N HIS A 223 15.76 -1.35 -15.46
CA HIS A 223 16.87 -0.55 -16.02
C HIS A 223 16.55 0.93 -16.04
N ARG A 224 15.37 1.30 -16.52
CA ARG A 224 14.91 2.70 -16.59
C ARG A 224 14.95 3.36 -15.21
N ASP A 225 14.45 2.68 -14.17
CA ASP A 225 14.47 3.22 -12.81
C ASP A 225 15.86 3.24 -12.18
N LYS A 226 16.72 2.27 -12.50
CA LYS A 226 18.12 2.27 -12.05
C LYS A 226 18.87 3.50 -12.56
N VAL A 227 18.61 3.92 -13.80
CA VAL A 227 19.18 5.17 -14.36
C VAL A 227 18.64 6.40 -13.62
N ASN A 228 17.32 6.47 -13.41
CA ASN A 228 16.69 7.61 -12.74
C ASN A 228 17.17 7.79 -11.29
N LEU A 229 17.40 6.70 -10.55
CA LEU A 229 17.94 6.76 -9.19
C LEU A 229 19.36 7.36 -9.15
N LYS A 230 20.19 7.08 -10.16
CA LYS A 230 21.54 7.65 -10.25
C LYS A 230 21.53 9.15 -10.59
N THR A 231 20.50 9.64 -11.27
CA THR A 231 20.37 11.06 -11.62
C THR A 231 19.75 11.92 -10.50
N MET A 232 19.23 11.30 -9.44
CA MET A 232 18.63 11.97 -8.28
C MET A 232 19.57 12.06 -7.05
N GLN A 233 20.75 11.46 -7.13
CA GLN A 233 21.83 11.54 -6.15
C GLN A 233 22.89 12.53 -6.62
#